data_AF-A0A943M768-F1
#
_entry.id   AF-A0A943M768-F1
#
_cell.length_a   1.000
_cell.length_b   1.000
_cell.length_c   1.000
_cell.angle_alpha   90.00
_cell.angle_beta   90.00
_cell.angle_gamma   90.00
#
_symmetry.space_group_name_H-M   'P 1'
#
loop_
_entity.id
_entity.type
_entity.pdbx_description
1 polymer ?
#
loop_
_entity_poly.entity_id
_entity_poly.type
_entity_poly.pdbx_seq_one_letter_code
_entity_poly.pdbx_strand_id
1 'polypeptide(L)'
;MSDTPIWPGLVDTEHLKSEFVDLSNLLANAARDGDWDTVIEMVTESAWMTANQWRVTGSSWFAPLHQVAWNGAPVEVAEKLIELGAWRSLRTADGDRPIDIALRRNHLHLQDVLTVRTPSEHELEKYAAWDKRLDDLIKERTSVLGPVKYRPVTTEVIGLEPLEHMWFSYPGMYGGFKMGVHWDRLVVESWCRVVGGSGLAHVITKDRTVLVDSGFC
;
A
#
# COMPACT_ATOMS: atom_id res chain seq x y z
N MET A 1 -2.16 -12.22 16.60
CA MET A 1 -3.02 -11.54 15.61
C MET A 1 -2.19 -11.47 14.36
N SER A 2 -2.65 -11.99 13.22
CA SER A 2 -1.87 -11.90 11.99
C SER A 2 -1.68 -10.43 11.64
N ASP A 3 -0.43 -9.96 11.62
CA ASP A 3 -0.06 -8.64 11.10
C ASP A 3 -0.42 -8.61 9.61
N THR A 4 -1.67 -8.24 9.33
CA THR A 4 -2.13 -8.10 7.95
C THR A 4 -1.53 -6.81 7.42
N PRO A 5 -0.73 -6.85 6.35
CA PRO A 5 -0.13 -5.67 5.76
C PRO A 5 -1.19 -4.61 5.45
N ILE A 6 -0.90 -3.35 5.81
CA ILE A 6 -1.82 -2.23 5.64
C ILE A 6 -1.41 -1.42 4.42
N TRP A 7 -2.37 -1.12 3.54
CA TRP A 7 -2.21 -0.10 2.50
C TRP A 7 -2.32 1.30 3.14
N PRO A 8 -1.25 2.12 3.17
CA PRO A 8 -1.29 3.45 3.81
C PRO A 8 -1.96 4.49 2.90
N GLY A 9 -3.13 4.14 2.35
CA GLY A 9 -3.85 4.85 1.30
C GLY A 9 -4.41 6.22 1.65
N LEU A 10 -4.68 6.51 2.92
CA LEU A 10 -5.38 7.72 3.32
C LEU A 10 -4.47 8.95 3.18
N VAL A 11 -4.85 9.90 2.31
CA VAL A 11 -4.12 11.15 2.08
C VAL A 11 -4.92 12.39 2.50
N ASP A 12 -6.17 12.19 2.92
CA ASP A 12 -7.03 13.24 3.42
C ASP A 12 -6.67 13.63 4.86
N THR A 13 -5.98 14.77 5.02
CA THR A 13 -5.54 15.23 6.34
C THR A 13 -6.69 15.59 7.27
N GLU A 14 -7.88 15.90 6.75
CA GLU A 14 -9.06 16.20 7.57
C GLU A 14 -9.54 14.98 8.38
N HIS A 15 -9.22 13.77 7.89
CA HIS A 15 -9.55 12.50 8.53
C HIS A 15 -8.39 11.86 9.30
N LEU A 16 -7.25 12.56 9.39
CA LEU A 16 -6.05 12.09 10.06
C LEU A 16 -5.78 12.91 11.32
N LYS A 17 -5.25 12.24 12.34
CA LYS A 17 -4.73 12.93 13.52
C LYS A 17 -3.48 13.73 13.14
N SER A 18 -3.31 14.93 13.69
CA SER A 18 -2.13 15.76 13.45
C SER A 18 -0.83 15.01 13.76
N GLU A 19 -0.82 14.24 14.85
CA GLU A 19 0.36 13.45 15.26
C GLU A 19 0.74 12.41 14.20
N PHE A 20 -0.23 11.81 13.51
CA PHE A 20 0.03 10.88 12.42
C PHE A 20 0.66 11.59 11.21
N VAL A 21 0.17 12.78 10.87
CA VAL A 21 0.70 13.58 9.76
C VAL A 21 2.14 14.02 10.07
N ASP A 22 2.40 14.45 11.31
CA ASP A 22 3.74 14.83 11.76
C ASP A 22 4.72 13.65 11.73
N LEU A 23 4.29 12.47 12.17
CA LEU A 23 5.12 11.25 12.10
C LEU A 23 5.37 10.82 10.64
N SER A 24 4.38 10.90 9.75
CA SER A 24 4.57 10.65 8.32
C SER A 24 5.58 11.62 7.70
N ASN A 25 5.53 12.89 8.08
CA ASN A 25 6.48 13.91 7.65
C ASN A 25 7.89 13.64 8.17
N LEU A 26 8.01 13.25 9.44
CA LEU A 26 9.28 12.92 10.09
C LEU A 26 9.94 11.71 9.41
N LEU A 27 9.20 10.61 9.24
CA LEU A 27 9.69 9.41 8.56
C LEU A 27 10.20 9.73 7.15
N ALA A 28 9.41 10.50 6.39
CA ALA A 28 9.79 10.89 5.04
C ALA A 28 11.01 11.85 4.99
N ASN A 29 11.20 12.70 6.01
CA ASN A 29 12.41 13.52 6.13
C ASN A 29 13.62 12.66 6.46
N ALA A 30 13.54 11.79 7.48
CA ALA A 30 14.61 10.89 7.88
C ALA A 30 15.07 10.01 6.70
N ALA A 31 14.12 9.41 5.98
CA ALA A 31 14.42 8.59 4.80
C ALA A 31 15.07 9.41 3.66
N ARG A 32 14.59 10.64 3.40
CA ARG A 32 15.21 11.54 2.40
C ARG A 32 16.65 11.87 2.78
N ASP A 33 16.89 12.18 4.05
CA ASP A 33 18.18 12.66 4.56
C ASP A 33 19.17 11.50 4.83
N GLY A 34 18.73 10.25 4.67
CA GLY A 34 19.54 9.06 4.86
C GLY A 34 19.76 8.66 6.32
N ASP A 35 18.91 9.15 7.22
CA ASP A 35 18.92 8.80 8.64
C ASP A 35 18.19 7.46 8.85
N TRP A 36 18.85 6.38 8.48
CA TRP A 36 18.27 5.04 8.45
C TRP A 36 17.99 4.48 9.84
N ASP A 37 18.76 4.89 10.85
CA ASP A 37 18.53 4.47 12.24
C ASP A 37 17.16 4.99 12.72
N THR A 38 16.88 6.28 12.51
CA THR A 38 15.57 6.87 12.80
C THR A 38 14.46 6.20 11.98
N VAL A 39 14.68 5.92 10.70
CA VAL A 39 13.68 5.24 9.85
C VAL A 39 13.35 3.84 10.40
N ILE A 40 14.38 3.06 10.75
CA ILE A 40 14.23 1.69 11.26
C ILE A 40 13.55 1.70 12.63
N GLU A 41 13.95 2.60 13.53
CA GLU A 41 13.31 2.79 14.84
C GLU A 41 11.83 3.12 14.68
N MET A 42 11.49 4.12 13.86
CA MET A 42 10.11 4.53 13.63
C MET A 42 9.24 3.41 13.06
N VAL A 43 9.75 2.63 12.11
CA VAL A 43 8.99 1.52 11.49
C VAL A 43 8.88 0.32 12.43
N THR A 44 9.82 0.13 13.35
CA THR A 44 9.84 -1.01 14.28
C THR A 44 9.00 -0.73 15.53
N GLU A 45 9.08 0.48 16.08
CA GLU A 45 8.50 0.80 17.39
C GLU A 45 7.17 1.56 17.30
N SER A 46 6.89 2.25 16.20
CA SER A 46 5.63 2.95 16.03
C SER A 46 4.50 2.00 15.65
N ALA A 47 3.39 2.06 16.38
CA ALA A 47 2.16 1.38 15.98
C ALA A 47 1.48 2.02 14.74
N TRP A 48 1.99 3.17 14.24
CA TRP A 48 1.35 3.93 13.16
C TRP A 48 2.15 3.95 11.86
N MET A 49 3.47 3.84 11.94
CA MET A 49 4.34 3.91 10.77
C MET A 49 4.68 2.51 10.27
N THR A 50 4.78 2.38 8.94
CA THR A 50 5.15 1.12 8.29
C THR A 50 6.29 1.38 7.31
N ALA A 51 6.99 0.32 6.91
CA ALA A 51 8.05 0.41 5.90
C ALA A 51 7.55 0.87 4.51
N ASN A 52 6.22 0.91 4.31
CA ASN A 52 5.55 1.30 3.07
C ASN A 52 4.90 2.69 3.14
N GLN A 53 5.04 3.40 4.26
CA GLN A 53 4.44 4.71 4.47
C GLN A 53 5.09 5.76 3.55
N TRP A 54 4.28 6.44 2.74
CA TRP A 54 4.68 7.67 2.05
C TRP A 54 4.28 8.91 2.83
N ARG A 55 4.81 10.07 2.42
CA ARG A 55 4.38 11.36 2.96
C ARG A 55 2.92 11.64 2.59
N VAL A 56 2.04 11.72 3.59
CA VAL A 56 0.59 11.97 3.42
C VAL A 56 0.31 13.21 2.56
N THR A 57 1.04 14.29 2.82
CA THR A 57 0.88 15.58 2.12
C THR A 57 1.73 15.71 0.85
N GLY A 58 2.51 14.67 0.53
CA GLY A 58 3.40 14.65 -0.63
C GLY A 58 2.74 14.04 -1.87
N SER A 59 3.15 14.49 -3.04
CA SER A 59 2.66 13.98 -4.33
C SER A 59 3.52 12.88 -4.96
N SER A 60 4.76 12.67 -4.48
CA SER A 60 5.69 11.73 -5.11
C SER A 60 5.46 10.26 -4.74
N TRP A 61 4.75 10.01 -3.64
CA TRP A 61 4.53 8.67 -3.05
C TRP A 61 5.81 7.90 -2.73
N PHE A 62 6.92 8.60 -2.47
CA PHE A 62 8.15 7.96 -1.99
C PHE A 62 7.93 7.35 -0.60
N ALA A 63 8.16 6.04 -0.53
CA ALA A 63 8.28 5.26 0.70
C ALA A 63 9.77 5.00 1.02
N PRO A 64 10.12 4.53 2.24
CA PRO A 64 11.52 4.28 2.64
C PRO A 64 12.38 3.52 1.62
N LEU A 65 11.86 2.45 1.00
CA LEU A 65 12.65 1.66 0.05
C LEU A 65 12.98 2.44 -1.26
N HIS A 66 12.13 3.38 -1.66
CA HIS A 66 12.44 4.29 -2.77
C HIS A 66 13.58 5.25 -2.41
N GLN A 67 13.63 5.69 -1.15
CA GLN A 67 14.70 6.57 -0.68
C GLN A 67 16.02 5.82 -0.52
N VAL A 68 16.01 4.55 -0.11
CA VAL A 68 17.17 3.66 -0.16
C VAL A 68 17.75 3.62 -1.57
N ALA A 69 16.89 3.38 -2.56
CA ALA A 69 17.26 3.36 -3.97
C ALA A 69 17.71 4.73 -4.50
N TRP A 70 17.15 5.83 -3.98
CA TRP A 70 17.56 7.18 -4.37
C TRP A 70 18.93 7.56 -3.82
N ASN A 71 19.15 7.30 -2.52
CA ASN A 71 20.38 7.65 -1.83
C ASN A 71 21.53 6.69 -2.16
N GLY A 72 21.25 5.47 -2.62
CA GLY A 72 22.26 4.44 -2.79
C GLY A 72 22.73 3.91 -1.44
N ALA A 73 21.79 3.71 -0.50
CA ALA A 73 22.08 3.29 0.86
C ALA A 73 22.81 1.93 0.90
N PRO A 74 23.41 1.55 2.05
CA PRO A 74 23.96 0.22 2.25
C PRO A 74 22.89 -0.88 2.01
N VAL A 75 23.33 -2.04 1.51
CA VAL A 75 22.44 -3.17 1.19
C VAL A 75 21.66 -3.62 2.43
N GLU A 76 22.33 -3.58 3.57
CA GLU A 76 21.80 -4.00 4.87
C GLU A 76 20.58 -3.17 5.29
N VAL A 77 20.51 -1.89 4.89
CA VAL A 77 19.34 -1.04 5.14
C VAL A 77 18.15 -1.50 4.29
N ALA A 78 18.40 -1.85 3.03
CA ALA A 78 17.36 -2.38 2.15
C ALA A 78 16.83 -3.72 2.67
N GLU A 79 17.73 -4.64 3.03
CA GLU A 79 17.41 -5.94 3.63
C GLU A 79 16.58 -5.75 4.89
N LYS A 80 16.99 -4.84 5.79
CA LYS A 80 16.28 -4.59 7.03
C LYS A 80 14.86 -4.06 6.81
N LEU A 81 14.67 -3.11 5.90
CA LEU A 81 13.34 -2.60 5.58
C LEU A 81 12.44 -3.66 4.95
N ILE A 82 13.00 -4.53 4.11
CA ILE A 82 12.29 -5.66 3.52
C ILE A 82 11.87 -6.67 4.61
N GLU A 83 12.74 -6.98 5.58
CA GLU A 83 12.39 -7.81 6.74
C GLU A 83 11.23 -7.19 7.54
N LEU A 84 11.19 -5.86 7.62
CA LEU A 84 10.11 -5.08 8.23
C LEU A 84 8.87 -4.91 7.32
N GLY A 85 8.81 -5.63 6.19
CA GLY A 85 7.64 -5.68 5.31
C GLY A 85 7.61 -4.63 4.21
N ALA A 86 8.73 -3.98 3.88
CA ALA A 86 8.81 -3.08 2.73
C ALA A 86 8.57 -3.82 1.41
N TRP A 87 7.73 -3.25 0.54
CA TRP A 87 7.40 -3.79 -0.76
C TRP A 87 8.38 -3.32 -1.83
N ARG A 88 9.01 -4.27 -2.51
CA ARG A 88 9.89 -4.03 -3.67
C ARG A 88 9.10 -3.63 -4.91
N SER A 89 7.83 -4.02 -5.00
CA SER A 89 6.97 -3.71 -6.14
C SER A 89 6.18 -2.41 -5.99
N LEU A 90 6.21 -1.74 -4.83
CA LEU A 90 5.48 -0.48 -4.64
C LEU A 90 6.02 0.56 -5.61
N ARG A 91 5.13 1.26 -6.32
CA ARG A 91 5.50 2.32 -7.27
C ARG A 91 5.41 3.71 -6.65
N THR A 92 6.22 4.64 -7.13
CA THR A 92 6.05 6.08 -6.91
C THR A 92 4.89 6.63 -7.76
N ALA A 93 4.60 7.93 -7.65
CA ALA A 93 3.65 8.61 -8.53
C ALA A 93 4.07 8.64 -10.00
N ASP A 94 5.38 8.59 -10.27
CA ASP A 94 5.94 8.50 -11.64
C ASP A 94 5.93 7.07 -12.18
N GLY A 95 5.50 6.09 -11.37
CA GLY A 95 5.43 4.68 -11.75
C GLY A 95 6.73 3.89 -11.52
N ASP A 96 7.78 4.51 -10.99
CA ASP A 96 9.06 3.85 -10.69
C ASP A 96 8.94 2.94 -9.46
N ARG A 97 9.47 1.71 -9.52
CA ARG A 97 9.76 0.89 -8.34
C ARG A 97 11.13 1.26 -7.76
N PRO A 98 11.45 0.86 -6.51
CA PRO A 98 12.79 1.04 -5.94
C PRO A 98 13.93 0.58 -6.86
N ILE A 99 13.83 -0.60 -7.48
CA ILE A 99 14.87 -1.08 -8.40
C ILE A 99 15.05 -0.17 -9.63
N ASP A 100 13.97 0.37 -10.18
CA ASP A 100 14.01 1.25 -11.35
C ASP A 100 14.79 2.55 -11.01
N ILE A 101 14.57 3.08 -9.80
CA ILE A 101 15.31 4.24 -9.27
C ILE A 101 16.80 3.92 -9.09
N ALA A 102 17.12 2.78 -8.46
CA ALA A 102 18.49 2.38 -8.17
C ALA A 102 19.31 2.22 -9.45
N LEU A 103 18.76 1.53 -10.46
CA LEU A 103 19.41 1.32 -11.76
C LEU A 103 19.63 2.64 -12.50
N ARG A 104 18.63 3.52 -12.56
CA ARG A 104 18.74 4.84 -13.20
C ARG A 104 19.80 5.73 -12.54
N ARG A 105 20.06 5.52 -11.25
CA ARG A 105 21.07 6.27 -10.47
C ARG A 105 22.41 5.55 -10.37
N ASN A 106 22.57 4.42 -11.05
CA ASN A 106 23.78 3.60 -11.08
C ASN A 106 24.19 3.02 -9.70
N HIS A 107 23.21 2.77 -8.83
CA HIS A 107 23.41 2.12 -7.54
C HIS A 107 23.28 0.60 -7.67
N LEU A 108 24.17 0.00 -8.47
CA LEU A 108 24.07 -1.40 -8.90
C LEU A 108 24.20 -2.40 -7.74
N HIS A 109 24.83 -2.02 -6.62
CA HIS A 109 24.93 -2.86 -5.43
C HIS A 109 23.56 -3.17 -4.79
N LEU A 110 22.53 -2.36 -5.08
CA LEU A 110 21.17 -2.58 -4.60
C LEU A 110 20.32 -3.46 -5.52
N GLN A 111 20.84 -3.82 -6.71
CA GLN A 111 20.05 -4.53 -7.72
C GLN A 111 19.46 -5.84 -7.16
N ASP A 112 20.30 -6.68 -6.56
CA ASP A 112 19.89 -8.01 -6.13
C ASP A 112 18.86 -7.94 -5.00
N VAL A 113 19.09 -7.09 -3.99
CA VAL A 113 18.19 -6.95 -2.84
C VAL A 113 16.84 -6.32 -3.23
N LEU A 114 16.82 -5.39 -4.20
CA LEU A 114 15.59 -4.72 -4.67
C LEU A 114 14.87 -5.47 -5.79
N THR A 115 15.44 -6.57 -6.30
CA THR A 115 14.85 -7.31 -7.41
C THR A 115 13.48 -7.86 -7.03
N VAL A 116 12.51 -7.60 -7.90
CA VAL A 116 11.17 -8.19 -7.89
C VAL A 116 10.84 -8.66 -9.30
N ARG A 117 10.06 -9.74 -9.41
CA ARG A 117 9.64 -10.27 -10.71
C ARG A 117 8.91 -9.18 -11.50
N THR A 118 9.26 -9.04 -12.76
CA THR A 118 8.53 -8.17 -13.69
C THR A 118 7.23 -8.86 -14.15
N PRO A 119 6.06 -8.24 -13.97
CA PRO A 119 4.80 -8.73 -14.55
C PRO A 119 4.87 -8.79 -16.08
N SER A 120 4.17 -9.76 -16.66
CA SER A 120 3.88 -9.75 -18.09
C SER A 120 2.88 -8.64 -18.44
N GLU A 121 2.81 -8.26 -19.72
CA GLU A 121 1.81 -7.29 -20.21
C GLU A 121 0.38 -7.70 -19.86
N HIS A 122 0.06 -8.98 -19.99
CA HIS A 122 -1.24 -9.52 -19.60
C HIS A 122 -1.56 -9.31 -18.11
N GLU A 123 -0.57 -9.47 -17.23
CA GLU A 123 -0.73 -9.21 -15.80
C GLU A 123 -0.90 -7.72 -15.50
N LEU A 124 -0.16 -6.84 -16.19
CA LEU A 124 -0.31 -5.39 -16.05
C LEU A 124 -1.72 -4.93 -16.45
N GLU A 125 -2.25 -5.43 -17.57
CA GLU A 125 -3.63 -5.16 -17.98
C GLU A 125 -4.65 -5.66 -16.95
N LYS A 126 -4.40 -6.82 -16.36
CA LYS A 126 -5.25 -7.40 -15.32
C LYS A 126 -5.23 -6.55 -14.05
N TYR A 127 -4.05 -6.16 -13.56
CA TYR A 127 -3.93 -5.29 -12.38
C TYR A 127 -4.59 -3.94 -12.61
N ALA A 128 -4.39 -3.31 -13.77
CA ALA A 128 -5.06 -2.06 -14.11
C ALA A 128 -6.60 -2.19 -14.10
N ALA A 129 -7.13 -3.31 -14.60
CA ALA A 129 -8.56 -3.58 -14.55
C ALA A 129 -9.06 -3.82 -13.12
N TRP A 130 -8.28 -4.51 -12.28
CA TRP A 130 -8.60 -4.73 -10.87
C TRP A 130 -8.55 -3.42 -10.07
N ASP A 131 -7.51 -2.60 -10.25
CA ASP A 131 -7.33 -1.31 -9.58
C ASP A 131 -8.53 -0.40 -9.82
N LYS A 132 -8.94 -0.25 -11.09
CA LYS A 132 -10.12 0.53 -11.46
C LYS A 132 -11.39 0.01 -10.77
N ARG A 133 -11.62 -1.29 -10.81
CA ARG A 133 -12.83 -1.91 -10.24
C ARG A 133 -12.87 -1.87 -8.72
N LEU A 134 -11.72 -2.01 -8.08
CA LEU A 134 -11.57 -1.88 -6.64
C LEU A 134 -11.84 -0.43 -6.23
N ASP A 135 -11.31 0.55 -6.96
CA ASP A 135 -11.58 1.96 -6.72
C ASP A 135 -13.07 2.31 -6.89
N ASP A 136 -13.72 1.82 -7.96
CA ASP A 136 -15.15 1.96 -8.17
C ASP A 136 -15.97 1.31 -7.03
N LEU A 137 -15.58 0.11 -6.59
CA LEU A 137 -16.21 -0.60 -5.47
C LEU A 137 -16.07 0.16 -4.15
N ILE A 138 -14.88 0.69 -3.84
CA ILE A 138 -14.65 1.47 -2.62
C ILE A 138 -15.55 2.70 -2.64
N LYS A 139 -15.58 3.47 -3.74
CA LYS A 139 -16.44 4.65 -3.90
C LYS A 139 -17.93 4.34 -3.76
N GLU A 140 -18.40 3.24 -4.35
CA GLU A 140 -19.79 2.81 -4.21
C GLU A 140 -20.10 2.50 -2.73
N ARG A 141 -19.23 1.70 -2.08
CA ARG A 141 -19.38 1.26 -0.69
C ARG A 141 -19.36 2.42 0.30
N THR A 142 -18.60 3.47 0.01
CA THR A 142 -18.40 4.60 0.92
C THR A 142 -19.18 5.85 0.52
N SER A 143 -20.02 5.76 -0.52
CA SER A 143 -20.81 6.88 -1.06
C SER A 143 -21.62 7.64 -0.01
N VAL A 144 -22.09 6.95 1.04
CA VAL A 144 -22.87 7.54 2.15
C VAL A 144 -22.03 8.22 3.24
N LEU A 145 -20.72 8.00 3.25
CA LEU A 145 -19.79 8.52 4.26
C LEU A 145 -19.17 9.87 3.86
N GLY A 146 -19.45 10.34 2.64
CA GLY A 146 -18.84 11.53 2.06
C GLY A 146 -17.50 11.26 1.37
N PRO A 147 -16.99 12.23 0.59
CA PRO A 147 -15.75 12.06 -0.15
C PRO A 147 -14.56 12.06 0.80
N VAL A 148 -13.77 10.99 0.78
CA VAL A 148 -12.47 10.91 1.46
C VAL A 148 -11.39 10.77 0.39
N LYS A 149 -10.34 11.60 0.44
CA LYS A 149 -9.20 11.47 -0.48
C LYS A 149 -8.29 10.33 -0.06
N TYR A 150 -8.07 9.37 -0.95
CA TYR A 150 -7.12 8.29 -0.77
C TYR A 150 -6.32 8.05 -2.06
N ARG A 151 -5.11 7.49 -1.91
CA ARG A 151 -4.36 6.87 -2.98
C ARG A 151 -5.00 5.53 -3.31
N PRO A 152 -5.47 5.30 -4.56
CA PRO A 152 -6.03 4.02 -4.96
C PRO A 152 -5.06 2.87 -4.68
N VAL A 153 -5.60 1.75 -4.26
CA VAL A 153 -4.82 0.53 -4.03
C VAL A 153 -4.25 0.04 -5.36
N THR A 154 -2.95 -0.25 -5.39
CA THR A 154 -2.29 -0.90 -6.54
C THR A 154 -2.22 -2.41 -6.32
N THR A 155 -3.10 -3.16 -6.99
CA THR A 155 -3.24 -4.61 -6.82
C THR A 155 -2.05 -5.41 -7.34
N GLU A 156 -1.20 -4.79 -8.17
CA GLU A 156 0.13 -5.33 -8.54
C GLU A 156 0.95 -5.71 -7.29
N VAL A 157 0.86 -4.93 -6.21
CA VAL A 157 1.57 -5.21 -4.95
C VAL A 157 1.10 -6.54 -4.35
N ILE A 158 -0.21 -6.81 -4.33
CA ILE A 158 -0.76 -8.07 -3.79
C ILE A 158 -0.31 -9.26 -4.65
N GLY A 159 -0.17 -9.08 -5.96
CA GLY A 159 0.22 -10.14 -6.88
C GLY A 159 1.73 -10.40 -7.01
N LEU A 160 2.57 -9.45 -6.58
CA LEU A 160 4.03 -9.56 -6.67
C LEU A 160 4.72 -9.79 -5.32
N GLU A 161 4.16 -9.26 -4.25
CA GLU A 161 4.67 -9.47 -2.90
C GLU A 161 4.05 -10.75 -2.31
N PRO A 162 4.69 -11.41 -1.34
CA PRO A 162 4.18 -12.62 -0.70
C PRO A 162 3.05 -12.32 0.30
N LEU A 163 2.00 -11.61 -0.14
CA LEU A 163 0.88 -11.18 0.68
C LEU A 163 -0.30 -12.12 0.48
N GLU A 164 -0.75 -12.78 1.55
CA GLU A 164 -2.03 -13.49 1.52
C GLU A 164 -3.18 -12.50 1.39
N HIS A 165 -3.09 -11.42 2.17
CA HIS A 165 -4.10 -10.36 2.23
C HIS A 165 -3.45 -9.01 2.49
N MET A 166 -4.16 -7.95 2.11
CA MET A 166 -3.86 -6.57 2.44
C MET A 166 -5.10 -5.89 3.00
N TRP A 167 -4.90 -4.99 3.97
CA TRP A 167 -5.97 -4.24 4.61
C TRP A 167 -5.94 -2.77 4.20
N PHE A 168 -7.10 -2.19 3.92
CA PHE A 168 -7.28 -0.76 3.73
C PHE A 168 -8.40 -0.25 4.64
N SER A 169 -8.04 0.54 5.65
CA SER A 169 -8.99 1.22 6.53
C SER A 169 -9.60 2.43 5.83
N TYR A 170 -10.91 2.62 5.99
CA TYR A 170 -11.61 3.78 5.44
C TYR A 170 -12.33 4.57 6.54
N PRO A 171 -12.09 5.90 6.68
CA PRO A 171 -12.74 6.73 7.70
C PRO A 171 -14.27 6.64 7.67
N GLY A 172 -14.88 6.53 8.84
CA GLY A 172 -16.34 6.41 8.99
C GLY A 172 -16.88 4.98 8.89
N MET A 173 -16.12 4.00 8.38
CA MET A 173 -16.58 2.59 8.35
C MET A 173 -16.39 1.88 9.70
N TYR A 174 -15.47 2.34 10.56
CA TYR A 174 -14.99 1.58 11.72
C TYR A 174 -14.61 0.14 11.34
N GLY A 175 -14.01 0.04 10.15
CA GLY A 175 -13.72 -1.16 9.40
C GLY A 175 -12.98 -0.74 8.13
N GLY A 176 -13.17 -1.48 7.04
CA GLY A 176 -12.43 -1.23 5.81
C GLY A 176 -12.56 -2.39 4.86
N PHE A 177 -11.50 -2.58 4.06
CA PHE A 177 -11.45 -3.54 2.98
C PHE A 177 -10.26 -4.47 3.20
N LYS A 178 -10.53 -5.77 3.30
CA LYS A 178 -9.53 -6.83 3.20
C LYS A 178 -9.55 -7.34 1.77
N MET A 179 -8.37 -7.45 1.17
CA MET A 179 -8.24 -7.89 -0.22
C MET A 179 -7.12 -8.90 -0.36
N GLY A 180 -7.31 -9.90 -1.21
CA GLY A 180 -6.32 -10.93 -1.49
C GLY A 180 -6.55 -11.56 -2.86
N VAL A 181 -5.52 -12.19 -3.42
CA VAL A 181 -5.61 -12.86 -4.71
C VAL A 181 -5.83 -14.35 -4.49
N HIS A 182 -6.93 -14.90 -5.01
CA HIS A 182 -7.25 -16.32 -4.96
C HIS A 182 -7.64 -16.83 -6.34
N TRP A 183 -6.93 -17.86 -6.83
CA TRP A 183 -7.12 -18.46 -8.16
C TRP A 183 -7.27 -17.43 -9.30
N ASP A 184 -6.32 -16.49 -9.36
CA ASP A 184 -6.27 -15.43 -10.36
C ASP A 184 -7.49 -14.49 -10.36
N ARG A 185 -8.05 -14.26 -9.17
CA ARG A 185 -9.13 -13.31 -8.93
C ARG A 185 -8.84 -12.52 -7.66
N LEU A 186 -9.20 -11.24 -7.67
CA LEU A 186 -9.11 -10.41 -6.49
C LEU A 186 -10.38 -10.61 -5.65
N VAL A 187 -10.23 -11.14 -4.45
CA VAL A 187 -11.31 -11.28 -3.47
C VAL A 187 -11.24 -10.08 -2.53
N VAL A 188 -12.38 -9.43 -2.31
CA VAL A 188 -12.49 -8.23 -1.47
C VAL A 188 -13.62 -8.42 -0.48
N GLU A 189 -13.28 -8.44 0.79
CA GLU A 189 -14.23 -8.40 1.90
C GLU A 189 -14.22 -6.99 2.48
N SER A 190 -15.40 -6.42 2.68
CA SER A 190 -15.56 -5.10 3.29
C SER A 190 -16.47 -5.15 4.49
N TRP A 191 -16.10 -4.45 5.57
CA TRP A 191 -16.91 -4.33 6.79
C TRP A 191 -17.14 -2.86 7.12
N CYS A 192 -18.40 -2.50 7.32
CA CYS A 192 -18.80 -1.25 7.95
C CYS A 192 -19.55 -1.57 9.25
N ARG A 193 -19.10 -1.07 10.40
CA ARG A 193 -19.72 -1.33 11.71
C ARG A 193 -20.79 -0.31 12.11
N VAL A 194 -21.12 0.62 11.21
CA VAL A 194 -22.14 1.66 11.44
C VAL A 194 -23.54 1.09 11.20
N VAL A 195 -24.52 1.51 12.02
CA VAL A 195 -25.97 1.21 11.94
C VAL A 195 -26.27 -0.25 11.56
N GLY A 196 -26.01 -1.17 12.50
CA GLY A 196 -26.36 -2.60 12.36
C GLY A 196 -25.26 -3.49 11.78
N GLY A 197 -24.20 -2.90 11.22
CA GLY A 197 -23.11 -3.64 10.61
C GLY A 197 -23.45 -4.13 9.19
N SER A 198 -22.51 -4.04 8.26
CA SER A 198 -22.64 -4.61 6.92
C SER A 198 -21.30 -5.16 6.44
N GLY A 199 -21.22 -6.50 6.40
CA GLY A 199 -20.15 -7.26 5.78
C GLY A 199 -20.56 -7.71 4.38
N LEU A 200 -19.69 -7.50 3.40
CA LEU A 200 -19.93 -7.85 2.00
C LEU A 200 -18.67 -8.41 1.37
N ALA A 201 -18.80 -9.45 0.55
CA ALA A 201 -17.70 -10.08 -0.15
C ALA A 201 -17.90 -9.99 -1.67
N HIS A 202 -16.85 -9.57 -2.37
CA HIS A 202 -16.85 -9.44 -3.83
C HIS A 202 -15.70 -10.22 -4.44
N VAL A 203 -15.92 -10.70 -5.66
CA VAL A 203 -14.87 -11.23 -6.53
C VAL A 203 -14.73 -10.29 -7.72
N ILE A 204 -13.52 -9.78 -7.92
CA ILE A 204 -13.13 -8.89 -9.01
C ILE A 204 -12.28 -9.69 -10.01
N THR A 205 -12.65 -9.52 -11.28
CA THR A 205 -11.96 -10.06 -12.46
C THR A 205 -11.66 -8.91 -13.42
N LYS A 206 -10.97 -9.18 -14.54
CA LYS A 206 -10.75 -8.16 -15.59
C LYS A 206 -12.07 -7.56 -16.08
N ASP A 207 -13.11 -8.38 -16.21
CA ASP A 207 -14.35 -7.99 -16.91
C ASP A 207 -15.48 -7.54 -15.98
N ARG A 208 -15.46 -7.92 -14.71
CA ARG A 208 -16.58 -7.65 -13.79
C ARG A 208 -16.19 -7.68 -12.31
N THR A 209 -17.05 -7.02 -11.52
CA THR A 209 -17.14 -7.13 -10.06
C THR A 209 -18.43 -7.88 -9.72
N VAL A 210 -18.35 -8.91 -8.88
CA VAL A 210 -19.51 -9.75 -8.52
C VAL A 210 -19.62 -9.81 -7.00
N LEU A 211 -20.78 -9.44 -6.45
CA LEU A 211 -21.13 -9.70 -5.05
C LEU A 211 -21.35 -11.20 -4.87
N VAL A 212 -20.63 -11.83 -3.94
CA VAL A 212 -20.69 -13.27 -3.70
C VAL A 212 -21.21 -13.64 -2.32
N ASP A 213 -21.13 -12.72 -1.35
CA ASP A 213 -21.71 -12.89 -0.02
C ASP A 213 -22.08 -11.54 0.60
N SER A 214 -23.07 -11.54 1.49
CA SER A 214 -23.57 -10.33 2.15
C SER A 214 -24.25 -10.58 3.48
N GLY A 215 -24.13 -9.62 4.40
CA GLY A 215 -24.87 -9.61 5.66
C GLY A 215 -24.14 -10.25 6.84
N PHE A 216 -22.85 -10.55 6.69
CA PHE A 216 -21.99 -10.98 7.80
C PHE A 216 -21.50 -9.79 8.63
N CYS A 217 -21.00 -10.06 9.84
CA CYS A 217 -20.57 -9.06 10.82
C CYS A 217 -19.15 -9.33 11.29
#